data_AF-A0AB36E0V7-F1
#
_entry.id   AF-A0AB36E0V7-F1
#
_cell.length_a   1.000
_cell.length_b   1.000
_cell.length_c   1.000
_cell.angle_alpha   90.00
_cell.angle_beta   90.00
_cell.angle_gamma   90.00
#
_symmetry.space_group_name_H-M   'P 1'
#
loop_
_entity.id
_entity.type
_entity.pdbx_description
1 polymer ?
#
loop_
_entity_poly.entity_id
_entity_poly.type
_entity_poly.pdbx_seq_one_letter_code
_entity_poly.pdbx_strand_id
1 'polypeptide(L)'
;IAQQATLNHLQVDFTQSTPLSAVPHIRAVLPNQLLPQASLYRLNLATNSHVLVETDPRFTNQRQWLSSDYMFDALRADPQTMLKRLGDGYYEQRLVNEQINQLTGQRFLGNYTSDYEQYKALMDAGIRYAQRYQLIPGVALSAAQMQELTEDMVWLAPQTVTLKDGSQLQVLVPQVYLVKRDVDIQPTGAIISAREIDMAMDGIVKNSGLIAGRHLTQISAQNLENYGTITADQLNFNITNRFYQQGGALTANNLNLATNTILIESRFSENQDNGTFYRRQLDQQAQLNVKNDLTVTTQGDAQLNAVKINTDNATLYIGGNLTLGTQAEINKEHYVMDADNYWKLDQHNDIATTLTAKGNTTLLAQKDINLRGTQIDTKQDLILA
;
A
#
# COMPACT_ATOMS: atom_id res chain seq x y z
N ILE A 1 27.49 20.46 -48.93
CA ILE A 1 26.20 21.13 -49.24
C ILE A 1 25.26 20.04 -49.74
N ALA A 2 24.16 19.63 -49.12
CA ALA A 2 23.59 19.80 -47.79
C ALA A 2 22.67 18.57 -47.58
N GLN A 3 22.53 18.12 -46.34
CA GLN A 3 21.63 17.05 -45.90
C GLN A 3 20.15 17.42 -46.15
N GLN A 4 19.36 16.47 -46.64
CA GLN A 4 17.92 16.40 -46.35
C GLN A 4 17.61 14.97 -45.93
N ALA A 5 17.51 14.79 -44.61
CA ALA A 5 17.07 13.57 -43.97
C ALA A 5 15.54 13.51 -43.97
N THR A 6 15.04 12.37 -44.41
CA THR A 6 13.70 11.81 -44.20
C THR A 6 13.30 11.78 -42.73
N LEU A 7 12.19 12.41 -42.37
CA LEU A 7 11.43 12.16 -41.14
C LEU A 7 9.93 12.35 -41.45
N ASN A 8 9.35 11.39 -42.15
CA ASN A 8 7.91 11.16 -42.17
C ASN A 8 7.66 9.79 -41.51
N HIS A 9 6.67 9.76 -40.62
CA HIS A 9 6.19 8.62 -39.81
C HIS A 9 6.78 8.48 -38.39
N LEU A 10 6.39 9.41 -37.51
CA LEU A 10 6.05 9.08 -36.14
C LEU A 10 4.57 9.45 -35.94
N GLN A 11 3.67 8.52 -36.22
CA GLN A 11 2.32 8.59 -35.68
C GLN A 11 2.43 8.27 -34.20
N VAL A 12 2.36 9.30 -33.35
CA VAL A 12 2.18 9.11 -31.91
C VAL A 12 0.71 8.77 -31.70
N ASP A 13 0.47 7.48 -31.44
CA ASP A 13 -0.85 6.96 -31.09
C ASP A 13 -1.19 7.44 -29.67
N PHE A 14 -2.10 8.42 -29.56
CA PHE A 14 -2.53 9.01 -28.28
C PHE A 14 -3.54 8.14 -27.51
N THR A 15 -3.76 6.89 -27.91
CA THR A 15 -4.84 6.05 -27.35
C THR A 15 -4.39 4.91 -26.44
N GLN A 16 -3.09 4.72 -26.21
CA GLN A 16 -2.62 3.63 -25.36
C GLN A 16 -2.34 4.08 -23.93
N SER A 17 -3.39 4.29 -23.13
CA SER A 17 -3.25 4.22 -21.68
C SER A 17 -2.97 2.76 -21.29
N THR A 18 -1.71 2.40 -21.07
CA THR A 18 -1.38 1.09 -20.49
C THR A 18 -2.02 1.00 -19.09
N PRO A 19 -2.71 -0.09 -18.74
CA PRO A 19 -3.27 -0.23 -17.40
C PRO A 19 -2.14 -0.12 -16.36
N LEU A 20 -2.32 0.78 -15.38
CA LEU A 20 -1.34 1.09 -14.34
C LEU A 20 -0.86 -0.15 -13.56
N SER A 21 -1.66 -1.22 -13.57
CA SER A 21 -1.36 -2.50 -12.93
C SER A 21 -0.21 -3.31 -13.59
N ALA A 22 0.34 -2.88 -14.72
CA ALA A 22 1.33 -3.66 -15.48
C ALA A 22 2.82 -3.37 -15.11
N VAL A 23 3.10 -2.41 -14.23
CA VAL A 23 4.48 -2.05 -13.83
C VAL A 23 4.76 -2.49 -12.37
N PRO A 24 5.59 -3.52 -12.13
CA PRO A 24 5.68 -4.20 -10.83
C PRO A 24 6.22 -3.35 -9.67
N HIS A 25 6.92 -2.25 -9.96
CA HIS A 25 7.56 -1.39 -8.96
C HIS A 25 6.90 -0.02 -8.80
N ILE A 26 5.79 0.26 -9.50
CA ILE A 26 5.10 1.56 -9.44
C ILE A 26 3.65 1.36 -9.03
N ARG A 27 3.18 2.21 -8.13
CA ARG A 27 1.76 2.31 -7.78
C ARG A 27 1.20 3.63 -8.27
N ALA A 28 0.09 3.55 -8.96
CA ALA A 28 -0.72 4.70 -9.34
C ALA A 28 -2.19 4.27 -9.39
N VAL A 29 -3.08 5.18 -9.02
CA VAL A 29 -4.52 4.98 -9.16
C VAL A 29 -5.03 5.98 -10.18
N LEU A 30 -5.98 5.56 -11.02
CA LEU A 30 -6.65 6.48 -11.92
C LEU A 30 -7.48 7.46 -11.06
N PRO A 31 -7.28 8.78 -11.22
CA PRO A 31 -8.06 9.77 -10.49
C PRO A 31 -9.56 9.59 -10.76
N ASN A 32 -10.41 9.87 -9.76
CA ASN A 32 -11.85 9.75 -9.91
C ASN A 32 -12.36 10.65 -11.05
N GLN A 33 -12.99 10.04 -12.06
CA GLN A 33 -13.45 10.71 -13.28
C GLN A 33 -14.84 11.37 -13.12
N LEU A 34 -15.48 11.22 -11.95
CA LEU A 34 -16.77 11.84 -11.65
C LEU A 34 -16.61 13.33 -11.33
N LEU A 35 -17.28 14.17 -12.12
CA LEU A 35 -17.32 15.60 -11.89
C LEU A 35 -18.08 15.92 -10.58
N PRO A 36 -17.61 16.89 -9.79
CA PRO A 36 -18.23 17.20 -8.51
C PRO A 36 -19.64 17.78 -8.67
N GLN A 37 -20.53 17.42 -7.75
CA GLN A 37 -21.89 17.95 -7.67
C GLN A 37 -22.10 18.92 -6.50
N ALA A 38 -21.12 19.02 -5.60
CA ALA A 38 -21.22 19.87 -4.41
C ALA A 38 -21.14 21.36 -4.76
N SER A 39 -21.91 22.19 -4.06
CA SER A 39 -21.96 23.66 -4.24
C SER A 39 -20.63 24.39 -3.99
N LEU A 40 -19.62 23.69 -3.46
CA LEU A 40 -18.26 24.17 -3.33
C LEU A 40 -17.60 24.41 -4.70
N TYR A 41 -18.05 23.72 -5.74
CA TYR A 41 -17.44 23.75 -7.07
C TYR A 41 -18.39 24.29 -8.14
N ARG A 42 -17.79 24.93 -9.14
CA ARG A 42 -18.45 25.40 -10.36
C ARG A 42 -17.78 24.76 -11.56
N LEU A 43 -18.58 24.35 -12.54
CA LEU A 43 -18.07 23.85 -13.82
C LEU A 43 -17.92 25.02 -14.80
N ASN A 44 -16.73 25.14 -15.39
CA ASN A 44 -16.40 26.16 -16.36
C ASN A 44 -16.19 25.55 -17.76
N LEU A 45 -17.27 25.58 -18.55
CA LEU A 45 -17.30 25.03 -19.90
C LEU A 45 -16.78 26.02 -20.96
N ALA A 46 -16.52 27.27 -20.60
CA ALA A 46 -16.07 28.27 -21.55
C ALA A 46 -14.68 27.92 -22.12
N THR A 47 -14.48 28.10 -23.42
CA THR A 47 -13.24 27.71 -24.12
C THR A 47 -12.03 28.56 -23.70
N ASN A 48 -12.26 29.74 -23.14
CA ASN A 48 -11.22 30.63 -22.61
C ASN A 48 -10.83 30.34 -21.15
N SER A 49 -11.46 29.36 -20.50
CA SER A 49 -11.07 28.94 -19.15
C SER A 49 -9.91 27.95 -19.21
N HIS A 50 -8.94 28.10 -18.31
CA HIS A 50 -7.82 27.17 -18.16
C HIS A 50 -8.17 25.94 -17.32
N VAL A 51 -9.29 25.96 -16.59
CA VAL A 51 -9.76 24.88 -15.70
C VAL A 51 -11.21 24.50 -15.99
N LEU A 52 -11.57 23.23 -15.81
CA LEU A 52 -12.94 22.74 -15.93
C LEU A 52 -13.71 22.87 -14.60
N VAL A 53 -13.07 22.60 -13.47
CA VAL A 53 -13.66 22.67 -12.14
C VAL A 53 -13.00 23.80 -11.35
N GLU A 54 -13.78 24.80 -10.96
CA GLU A 54 -13.29 25.94 -10.17
C GLU A 54 -13.96 25.95 -8.80
N THR A 55 -13.18 26.21 -7.76
CA THR A 55 -13.69 26.33 -6.39
C THR A 55 -14.39 27.68 -6.24
N ASP A 56 -15.63 27.67 -5.77
CA ASP A 56 -16.45 28.88 -5.69
C ASP A 56 -15.77 29.92 -4.75
N PRO A 57 -15.48 31.15 -5.24
CA PRO A 57 -14.75 32.16 -4.49
C PRO A 57 -15.33 32.51 -3.12
N ARG A 58 -16.63 32.25 -2.90
CA ARG A 58 -17.28 32.43 -1.59
C ARG A 58 -16.70 31.54 -0.48
N PHE A 59 -16.00 30.46 -0.84
CA PHE A 59 -15.40 29.52 0.11
C PHE A 59 -13.88 29.61 0.16
N THR A 60 -13.23 30.35 -0.74
CA THR A 60 -11.76 30.40 -0.85
C THR A 60 -11.13 31.67 -0.26
N ASN A 61 -11.93 32.66 0.16
CA ASN A 61 -11.44 33.98 0.58
C ASN A 61 -10.44 34.60 -0.41
N GLN A 62 -10.58 34.33 -1.71
CA GLN A 62 -9.66 34.75 -2.78
C GLN A 62 -8.21 34.25 -2.62
N ARG A 63 -7.97 33.24 -1.78
CA ARG A 63 -6.64 32.65 -1.63
C ARG A 63 -6.23 31.97 -2.94
N GLN A 64 -5.04 32.29 -3.43
CA GLN A 64 -4.42 31.56 -4.55
C GLN A 64 -3.77 30.29 -4.00
N TRP A 65 -4.12 29.16 -4.62
CA TRP A 65 -3.61 27.84 -4.26
C TRP A 65 -2.58 27.41 -5.28
N LEU A 66 -1.55 26.69 -4.83
CA LEU A 66 -0.60 26.05 -5.73
C LEU A 66 -1.35 25.11 -6.69
N SER A 67 -1.05 25.24 -7.98
CA SER A 67 -1.70 24.49 -9.05
C SER A 67 -0.64 23.94 -10.01
N SER A 68 -1.07 23.10 -10.93
CA SER A 68 -0.23 22.54 -12.00
C SER A 68 0.40 23.60 -12.92
N ASP A 69 -0.07 24.86 -12.88
CA ASP A 69 0.61 25.98 -13.56
C ASP A 69 2.08 26.08 -13.12
N TYR A 70 2.37 25.79 -11.85
CA TYR A 70 3.74 25.72 -11.33
C TYR A 70 4.64 24.79 -12.16
N MET A 71 4.11 23.61 -12.51
CA MET A 71 4.83 22.63 -13.33
C MET A 71 4.94 23.06 -14.78
N PHE A 72 3.89 23.65 -15.34
CA PHE A 72 3.86 24.14 -16.72
C PHE A 72 4.83 25.29 -16.94
N ASP A 73 4.89 26.24 -16.00
CA ASP A 73 5.82 27.35 -15.99
C ASP A 73 7.27 26.85 -15.93
N ALA A 74 7.55 25.87 -15.05
CA ALA A 74 8.88 25.29 -14.90
C ALA A 74 9.34 24.51 -16.15
N LEU A 75 8.41 23.89 -16.87
CA LEU A 75 8.68 23.14 -18.10
C LEU A 75 8.52 23.97 -19.38
N ARG A 76 8.19 25.27 -19.25
CA ARG A 76 7.97 26.22 -20.36
C ARG A 76 6.98 25.68 -21.39
N ALA A 77 5.90 25.07 -20.91
CA ALA A 77 4.90 24.53 -21.80
C ALA A 77 4.10 25.64 -22.49
N ASP A 78 3.74 25.45 -23.76
CA ASP A 78 2.97 26.43 -24.53
C ASP A 78 1.49 26.38 -24.12
N PRO A 79 0.95 27.45 -23.49
CA PRO A 79 -0.44 27.49 -23.04
C PRO A 79 -1.46 27.32 -24.17
N GLN A 80 -1.09 27.59 -25.43
CA GLN A 80 -1.98 27.46 -26.60
C GLN A 80 -2.18 26.01 -27.04
N THR A 81 -1.25 25.13 -26.69
CA THR A 81 -1.26 23.70 -27.08
C THR A 81 -1.72 22.78 -25.96
N MET A 82 -1.92 23.31 -24.76
CA MET A 82 -2.29 22.54 -23.59
C MET A 82 -3.79 22.27 -23.54
N LEU A 83 -4.13 21.04 -23.17
CA LEU A 83 -5.50 20.70 -22.81
C LEU A 83 -5.91 21.47 -21.54
N LYS A 84 -7.20 21.77 -21.44
CA LYS A 84 -7.82 22.34 -20.25
C LYS A 84 -7.53 21.44 -19.04
N ARG A 85 -7.20 22.00 -17.88
CA ARG A 85 -7.01 21.23 -16.66
C ARG A 85 -8.33 20.84 -16.03
N LEU A 86 -8.34 19.72 -15.31
CA LEU A 86 -9.53 19.25 -14.62
C LEU A 86 -10.02 20.24 -13.56
N GLY A 87 -9.13 20.86 -12.79
CA GLY A 87 -9.56 21.84 -11.79
C GLY A 87 -8.51 22.87 -11.40
N ASP A 88 -8.91 23.78 -10.53
CA ASP A 88 -8.02 24.77 -9.91
C ASP A 88 -7.07 24.14 -8.87
N GLY A 89 -6.14 24.94 -8.35
CA GLY A 89 -5.13 24.44 -7.40
C GLY A 89 -5.71 23.83 -6.12
N TYR A 90 -6.87 24.29 -5.65
CA TYR A 90 -7.53 23.70 -4.49
C TYR A 90 -8.09 22.31 -4.83
N TYR A 91 -8.79 22.20 -5.95
CA TYR A 91 -9.34 20.93 -6.43
C TYR A 91 -8.23 19.90 -6.71
N GLU A 92 -7.15 20.32 -7.35
CA GLU A 92 -5.99 19.48 -7.68
C GLU A 92 -5.29 18.94 -6.42
N GLN A 93 -5.05 19.80 -5.41
CA GLN A 93 -4.44 19.37 -4.14
C GLN A 93 -5.29 18.31 -3.42
N ARG A 94 -6.63 18.50 -3.39
CA ARG A 94 -7.54 17.50 -2.85
C ARG A 94 -7.43 16.18 -3.63
N LEU A 95 -7.41 16.25 -4.96
CA LEU A 95 -7.33 15.06 -5.82
C LEU A 95 -6.02 14.28 -5.62
N VAL A 96 -4.90 14.98 -5.46
CA VAL A 96 -3.60 14.36 -5.16
C VAL A 96 -3.62 13.69 -3.79
N ASN A 97 -4.20 14.34 -2.78
CA ASN A 97 -4.34 13.76 -1.45
C ASN A 97 -5.23 12.52 -1.43
N GLU A 98 -6.32 12.52 -2.20
CA GLU A 98 -7.20 11.34 -2.35
C GLU A 98 -6.46 10.17 -2.99
N GLN A 99 -5.67 10.42 -4.03
CA GLN A 99 -4.83 9.40 -4.66
C GLN A 99 -3.80 8.84 -3.68
N ILE A 100 -3.10 9.70 -2.93
CA ILE A 100 -2.13 9.27 -1.90
C ILE A 100 -2.81 8.44 -0.83
N ASN A 101 -4.00 8.85 -0.37
CA ASN A 101 -4.78 8.09 0.59
C ASN A 101 -5.20 6.72 0.06
N GLN A 102 -5.62 6.62 -1.20
CA GLN A 102 -5.96 5.35 -1.82
C GLN A 102 -4.73 4.45 -1.99
N LEU A 103 -3.58 5.03 -2.32
CA LEU A 103 -2.35 4.30 -2.59
C LEU A 103 -1.62 3.82 -1.33
N THR A 104 -1.71 4.58 -0.23
CA THR A 104 -0.92 4.37 0.99
C THR A 104 -1.74 4.22 2.26
N GLY A 105 -3.03 4.58 2.21
CA GLY A 105 -3.87 4.73 3.40
C GLY A 105 -3.51 5.92 4.28
N GLN A 106 -2.57 6.78 3.90
CA GLN A 106 -2.15 7.95 4.68
C GLN A 106 -2.64 9.25 4.03
N ARG A 107 -2.78 10.32 4.82
CA ARG A 107 -3.09 11.65 4.26
C ARG A 107 -1.88 12.28 3.54
N PHE A 108 -0.69 12.07 4.08
CA PHE A 108 0.55 12.63 3.57
C PHE A 108 1.60 11.53 3.42
N LEU A 109 2.46 11.66 2.41
CA LEU A 109 3.67 10.85 2.22
C LEU A 109 4.76 11.32 3.20
N GLY A 110 5.49 10.38 3.80
CA GLY A 110 6.66 10.69 4.62
C GLY A 110 6.40 11.68 5.75
N ASN A 111 7.14 12.79 5.78
CA ASN A 111 7.12 13.81 6.84
C ASN A 111 6.42 15.13 6.45
N TYR A 112 5.72 15.20 5.30
CA TYR A 112 5.01 16.42 4.90
C TYR A 112 3.92 16.82 5.90
N THR A 113 3.72 18.12 6.04
CA THR A 113 2.78 18.70 7.02
C THR A 113 1.64 19.50 6.40
N SER A 114 1.68 19.76 5.09
CA SER A 114 0.64 20.49 4.38
C SER A 114 0.43 20.01 2.95
N ASP A 115 -0.79 20.23 2.44
CA ASP A 115 -1.18 19.92 1.06
C ASP A 115 -0.28 20.67 0.05
N TYR A 116 0.08 21.93 0.36
CA TYR A 116 1.00 22.74 -0.44
C TYR A 116 2.40 22.13 -0.53
N GLU A 117 3.00 21.79 0.62
CA GLU A 117 4.36 21.26 0.70
C GLU A 117 4.49 19.93 -0.06
N GLN A 118 3.56 19.01 0.18
CA GLN A 118 3.51 17.72 -0.48
C GLN A 118 3.32 17.86 -1.98
N TYR A 119 2.32 18.65 -2.41
CA TYR A 119 2.03 18.79 -3.83
C TYR A 119 3.19 19.44 -4.58
N LYS A 120 3.80 20.47 -3.98
CA LYS A 120 4.99 21.11 -4.55
C LYS A 120 6.14 20.11 -4.69
N ALA A 121 6.44 19.33 -3.64
CA ALA A 121 7.54 18.38 -3.67
C ALA A 121 7.35 17.28 -4.73
N LEU A 122 6.12 16.77 -4.87
CA LEU A 122 5.77 15.78 -5.90
C LEU A 122 5.84 16.37 -7.32
N MET A 123 5.43 17.62 -7.52
CA MET A 123 5.62 18.31 -8.79
C MET A 123 7.09 18.60 -9.08
N ASP A 124 7.89 18.99 -8.08
CA ASP A 124 9.33 19.21 -8.22
C ASP A 124 10.02 17.91 -8.68
N ALA A 125 9.62 16.76 -8.14
CA ALA A 125 10.10 15.45 -8.61
C ALA A 125 9.66 15.18 -10.07
N GLY A 126 8.41 15.47 -10.41
CA GLY A 126 7.90 15.35 -11.78
C GLY A 126 8.63 16.26 -12.78
N ILE A 127 8.96 17.49 -12.39
CA ILE A 127 9.73 18.44 -13.19
C ILE A 127 11.14 17.90 -13.45
N ARG A 128 11.83 17.43 -12.40
CA ARG A 128 13.17 16.83 -12.54
C ARG A 128 13.15 15.63 -13.48
N TYR A 129 12.14 14.76 -13.33
CA TYR A 129 11.96 13.59 -14.17
C TYR A 129 11.71 14.00 -15.64
N ALA A 130 10.82 14.96 -15.89
CA ALA A 130 10.58 15.47 -17.24
C ALA A 130 11.78 16.13 -17.89
N GLN A 131 12.57 16.91 -17.16
CA GLN A 131 13.77 17.52 -17.69
C GLN A 131 14.82 16.47 -18.07
N ARG A 132 14.95 15.41 -17.27
CA ARG A 132 15.87 14.29 -17.55
C ARG A 132 15.45 13.51 -18.81
N TYR A 133 14.17 13.24 -18.97
CA TYR A 133 13.64 12.40 -20.06
C TYR A 133 13.00 13.18 -21.21
N GLN A 134 13.13 14.51 -21.20
CA GLN A 134 12.58 15.44 -22.20
C GLN A 134 11.07 15.25 -22.42
N LEU A 135 10.32 15.11 -21.33
CA LEU A 135 8.88 14.86 -21.37
C LEU A 135 8.08 16.16 -21.46
N ILE A 136 6.96 16.07 -22.16
CA ILE A 136 6.02 17.17 -22.33
C ILE A 136 4.78 16.86 -21.48
N PRO A 137 4.39 17.74 -20.53
CA PRO A 137 3.15 17.59 -19.78
C PRO A 137 1.94 17.47 -20.72
N GLY A 138 0.98 16.59 -20.36
CA GLY A 138 -0.16 16.30 -21.22
C GLY A 138 0.02 15.10 -22.14
N VAL A 139 1.17 14.43 -22.07
CA VAL A 139 1.38 13.08 -22.61
C VAL A 139 1.49 12.10 -21.45
N ALA A 140 0.71 11.00 -21.48
CA ALA A 140 0.80 9.97 -20.45
C ALA A 140 2.17 9.26 -20.48
N LEU A 141 2.65 8.83 -19.32
CA LEU A 141 3.90 8.06 -19.24
C LEU A 141 3.72 6.67 -19.85
N SER A 142 4.68 6.25 -20.66
CA SER A 142 4.79 4.88 -21.14
C SER A 142 5.22 3.92 -20.03
N ALA A 143 4.99 2.61 -20.21
CA ALA A 143 5.44 1.59 -19.27
C ALA A 143 6.96 1.62 -19.04
N ALA A 144 7.75 1.85 -20.10
CA ALA A 144 9.20 1.97 -20.00
C ALA A 144 9.63 3.19 -19.16
N GLN A 145 8.96 4.34 -19.35
CA GLN A 145 9.21 5.52 -18.52
C GLN A 145 8.83 5.26 -17.06
N MET A 146 7.68 4.62 -16.81
CA MET A 146 7.28 4.28 -15.45
C MET A 146 8.30 3.38 -14.74
N GLN A 147 8.94 2.43 -15.44
CA GLN A 147 9.98 1.57 -14.84
C GLN A 147 11.22 2.34 -14.37
N GLU A 148 11.52 3.49 -14.95
CA GLU A 148 12.69 4.31 -14.62
C GLU A 148 12.42 5.30 -13.46
N LEU A 149 11.24 5.24 -12.84
CA LEU A 149 10.90 6.09 -11.71
C LEU A 149 11.66 5.66 -10.45
N THR A 150 12.29 6.65 -9.82
CA THR A 150 13.11 6.48 -8.61
C THR A 150 12.61 7.32 -7.43
N GLU A 151 11.69 8.25 -7.68
CA GLU A 151 11.09 9.14 -6.69
C GLU A 151 9.56 9.14 -6.85
N ASP A 152 8.85 9.36 -5.75
CA ASP A 152 7.41 9.63 -5.79
C ASP A 152 7.17 10.98 -6.47
N MET A 153 6.21 11.04 -7.38
CA MET A 153 5.96 12.27 -8.15
C MET A 153 4.52 12.43 -8.58
N VAL A 154 4.20 13.65 -9.04
CA VAL A 154 2.98 13.93 -9.79
C VAL A 154 3.31 14.22 -11.25
N TRP A 155 2.50 13.68 -12.15
CA TRP A 155 2.55 13.96 -13.59
C TRP A 155 1.17 14.33 -14.12
N LEU A 156 1.11 15.25 -15.09
CA LEU A 156 -0.13 15.69 -15.71
C LEU A 156 -0.42 14.85 -16.94
N ALA A 157 -1.42 13.98 -16.85
CA ALA A 157 -1.83 13.07 -17.92
C ALA A 157 -3.23 13.43 -18.45
N PRO A 158 -3.50 13.23 -19.75
CA PRO A 158 -4.81 13.43 -20.32
C PRO A 158 -5.80 12.37 -19.82
N GLN A 159 -7.00 12.80 -19.44
CA GLN A 159 -8.10 11.93 -19.05
C GLN A 159 -9.40 12.40 -19.73
N THR A 160 -10.25 11.45 -20.06
CA THR A 160 -11.59 11.73 -20.61
C THR A 160 -12.59 11.81 -19.47
N VAL A 161 -13.29 12.93 -19.35
CA VAL A 161 -14.40 13.11 -18.40
C VAL A 161 -15.73 13.21 -19.14
N THR A 162 -16.77 12.63 -18.56
CA THR A 162 -18.13 12.66 -19.10
C THR A 162 -18.92 13.79 -18.43
N LEU A 163 -19.42 14.71 -19.24
CA LEU A 163 -20.28 15.81 -18.81
C LEU A 163 -21.72 15.32 -18.55
N LYS A 164 -22.53 16.13 -17.86
CA LYS A 164 -23.92 15.76 -17.50
C LYS A 164 -24.83 15.51 -18.71
N ASP A 165 -24.50 16.11 -19.85
CA ASP A 165 -25.20 15.93 -21.13
C ASP A 165 -24.74 14.69 -21.91
N GLY A 166 -23.81 13.90 -21.34
CA GLY A 166 -23.24 12.71 -21.97
C GLY A 166 -22.08 12.99 -22.92
N SER A 167 -21.73 14.26 -23.17
CA SER A 167 -20.58 14.61 -23.99
C SER A 167 -19.27 14.33 -23.24
N GLN A 168 -18.20 14.07 -23.99
CA GLN A 168 -16.88 13.75 -23.45
C GLN A 168 -15.90 14.91 -23.69
N LEU A 169 -15.11 15.22 -22.69
CA LEU A 169 -14.06 16.25 -22.76
C LEU A 169 -12.74 15.67 -22.27
N GLN A 170 -11.66 15.91 -23.01
CA GLN A 170 -10.31 15.55 -22.58
C GLN A 170 -9.72 16.68 -21.72
N VAL A 171 -9.21 16.35 -20.55
CA VAL A 171 -8.62 17.30 -19.59
C VAL A 171 -7.31 16.78 -19.01
N LEU A 172 -6.44 17.68 -18.55
CA LEU A 172 -5.25 17.32 -17.80
C LEU A 172 -5.58 17.06 -16.33
N VAL A 173 -5.09 15.95 -15.80
CA VAL A 173 -5.32 15.54 -14.43
C VAL A 173 -4.00 15.23 -13.74
N PRO A 174 -3.75 15.77 -12.53
CA PRO A 174 -2.56 15.41 -11.77
C PRO A 174 -2.68 13.96 -11.30
N GLN A 175 -1.72 13.14 -11.70
CA GLN A 175 -1.67 11.72 -11.39
C GLN A 175 -0.45 11.42 -10.52
N VAL A 176 -0.68 10.72 -9.42
CA VAL A 176 0.35 10.34 -8.44
C VAL A 176 0.99 9.00 -8.83
N TYR A 177 2.31 8.98 -8.88
CA TYR A 177 3.13 7.77 -9.05
C TYR A 177 3.98 7.59 -7.80
N LEU A 178 3.79 6.46 -7.12
CA LEU A 178 4.60 6.07 -5.97
C LEU A 178 5.52 4.92 -6.33
N VAL A 179 6.79 5.05 -5.97
CA VAL A 179 7.78 3.97 -6.15
C VAL A 179 7.63 2.99 -5.00
N LYS A 180 7.39 1.72 -5.34
CA LYS A 180 7.16 0.65 -4.36
C LYS A 180 8.42 0.44 -3.50
N ARG A 181 8.23 0.45 -2.18
CA ARG A 181 9.27 0.14 -1.19
C ARG A 181 8.96 -1.24 -0.57
N ASP A 182 9.95 -1.89 0.05
CA ASP A 182 9.81 -3.26 0.56
C ASP A 182 8.70 -3.46 1.62
N VAL A 183 8.17 -2.36 2.18
CA VAL A 183 7.14 -2.36 3.23
C VAL A 183 5.84 -1.75 2.73
N ASP A 184 5.42 -2.10 1.51
CA ASP A 184 4.28 -1.46 0.89
C ASP A 184 3.14 -2.46 0.72
N ILE A 185 2.03 -2.21 1.42
CA ILE A 185 0.85 -3.07 1.47
C ILE A 185 -0.24 -2.41 0.62
N GLN A 186 -0.85 -3.12 -0.33
CA GLN A 186 -2.01 -2.58 -1.05
C GLN A 186 -3.25 -2.72 -0.16
N PRO A 187 -3.91 -1.62 0.24
CA PRO A 187 -5.17 -1.73 0.96
C PRO A 187 -6.27 -2.19 0.00
N THR A 188 -6.67 -3.45 0.08
CA THR A 188 -7.79 -4.00 -0.71
C THR A 188 -9.14 -3.89 0.02
N GLY A 189 -9.27 -2.98 0.99
CA GLY A 189 -10.43 -2.87 1.88
C GLY A 189 -10.61 -1.48 2.50
N ALA A 190 -11.52 -1.36 3.47
CA ALA A 190 -11.78 -0.09 4.17
C ALA A 190 -10.53 0.47 4.86
N ILE A 191 -10.37 1.79 4.85
CA ILE A 191 -9.21 2.48 5.42
C ILE A 191 -9.66 3.36 6.60
N ILE A 192 -9.00 3.19 7.75
CA ILE A 192 -9.06 4.10 8.90
C ILE A 192 -7.67 4.73 9.03
N SER A 193 -7.57 6.05 8.93
CA SER A 193 -6.29 6.74 9.03
C SER A 193 -6.37 8.01 9.87
N ALA A 194 -5.35 8.22 10.68
CA ALA A 194 -5.18 9.42 11.48
C ALA A 194 -3.70 9.66 11.81
N ARG A 195 -3.38 10.84 12.33
CA ARG A 195 -2.04 11.10 12.90
C ARG A 195 -1.78 10.17 14.09
N GLU A 196 -2.78 10.02 14.95
CA GLU A 196 -2.80 9.12 16.11
C GLU A 196 -4.18 8.46 16.14
N ILE A 197 -4.21 7.16 16.38
CA ILE A 197 -5.42 6.37 16.58
C ILE A 197 -5.38 5.86 18.02
N ASP A 198 -6.40 6.18 18.80
CA ASP A 198 -6.65 5.60 20.11
C ASP A 198 -8.03 4.94 20.10
N MET A 199 -8.05 3.61 20.22
CA MET A 199 -9.26 2.80 20.15
C MET A 199 -9.41 2.02 21.45
N ALA A 200 -10.39 2.38 22.26
CA ALA A 200 -10.78 1.66 23.48
C ALA A 200 -12.15 1.01 23.28
N MET A 201 -12.19 -0.33 23.26
CA MET A 201 -13.39 -1.10 22.97
C MET A 201 -13.61 -2.18 24.03
N ASP A 202 -14.82 -2.34 24.56
CA ASP A 202 -15.09 -3.39 25.56
C ASP A 202 -15.20 -4.80 24.95
N GLY A 203 -15.28 -4.89 23.61
CA GLY A 203 -15.51 -6.14 22.88
C GLY A 203 -14.37 -6.53 21.94
N ILE A 204 -14.74 -6.85 20.70
CA ILE A 204 -13.82 -7.36 19.67
C ILE A 204 -13.54 -6.26 18.64
N VAL A 205 -12.25 -5.99 18.40
CA VAL A 205 -11.80 -5.21 17.24
C VAL A 205 -11.53 -6.17 16.09
N LYS A 206 -12.31 -6.10 15.01
CA LYS A 206 -12.10 -6.89 13.79
C LYS A 206 -11.60 -6.00 12.67
N ASN A 207 -10.38 -6.27 12.18
CA ASN A 207 -9.81 -5.54 11.05
C ASN A 207 -9.63 -6.46 9.84
N SER A 208 -10.27 -6.13 8.73
CA SER A 208 -10.03 -6.76 7.42
C SER A 208 -9.49 -5.77 6.38
N GLY A 209 -9.33 -4.49 6.76
CA GLY A 209 -8.86 -3.41 5.92
C GLY A 209 -7.50 -2.88 6.37
N LEU A 210 -7.32 -1.57 6.31
CA LEU A 210 -6.11 -0.87 6.75
C LEU A 210 -6.42 0.08 7.89
N ILE A 211 -5.73 -0.10 9.03
CA ILE A 211 -5.69 0.86 10.13
C ILE A 211 -4.30 1.52 10.11
N ALA A 212 -4.23 2.80 9.75
CA ALA A 212 -2.99 3.53 9.52
C ALA A 212 -2.89 4.78 10.40
N GLY A 213 -2.27 4.62 11.57
CA GLY A 213 -1.77 5.74 12.37
C GLY A 213 -0.45 6.25 11.78
N ARG A 214 -0.19 7.56 11.82
CA ARG A 214 1.13 8.09 11.44
C ARG A 214 2.14 7.83 12.55
N HIS A 215 1.84 8.34 13.75
CA HIS A 215 2.72 8.23 14.92
C HIS A 215 2.31 7.12 15.87
N LEU A 216 1.00 6.98 16.13
CA LEU A 216 0.49 6.02 17.10
C LEU A 216 -0.74 5.31 16.57
N THR A 217 -0.79 3.99 16.76
CA THR A 217 -2.04 3.24 16.81
C THR A 217 -2.06 2.47 18.12
N GLN A 218 -2.89 2.93 19.05
CA GLN A 218 -3.17 2.31 20.34
C GLN A 218 -4.53 1.61 20.25
N ILE A 219 -4.57 0.31 20.53
CA ILE A 219 -5.83 -0.45 20.59
C ILE A 219 -5.90 -1.18 21.93
N SER A 220 -6.93 -0.84 22.70
CA SER A 220 -7.30 -1.51 23.95
C SER A 220 -8.63 -2.22 23.74
N ALA A 221 -8.65 -3.54 23.87
CA ALA A 221 -9.86 -4.32 23.63
C ALA A 221 -9.91 -5.62 24.43
N GLN A 222 -11.08 -6.29 24.45
CA GLN A 222 -11.14 -7.65 24.98
C GLN A 222 -10.44 -8.63 24.04
N ASN A 223 -10.78 -8.57 22.75
CA ASN A 223 -10.14 -9.37 21.71
C ASN A 223 -9.81 -8.50 20.49
N LEU A 224 -8.78 -8.90 19.74
CA LEU A 224 -8.44 -8.31 18.45
C LEU A 224 -8.29 -9.41 17.42
N GLU A 225 -8.99 -9.29 16.30
CA GLU A 225 -8.91 -10.18 15.14
C GLU A 225 -8.44 -9.37 13.92
N ASN A 226 -7.20 -9.60 13.49
CA ASN A 226 -6.58 -8.92 12.35
C ASN A 226 -6.45 -9.86 11.14
N TYR A 227 -7.15 -9.53 10.07
CA TYR A 227 -7.08 -10.15 8.75
C TYR A 227 -6.47 -9.23 7.69
N GLY A 228 -6.32 -7.93 8.05
CA GLY A 228 -5.80 -6.88 7.20
C GLY A 228 -4.46 -6.33 7.70
N THR A 229 -4.27 -5.02 7.56
CA THR A 229 -3.03 -4.34 7.95
C THR A 229 -3.26 -3.33 9.07
N ILE A 230 -2.34 -3.28 10.03
CA ILE A 230 -2.27 -2.23 11.04
C ILE A 230 -0.87 -1.63 11.02
N THR A 231 -0.77 -0.31 10.88
CA THR A 231 0.51 0.41 10.75
C THR A 231 0.56 1.69 11.56
N ALA A 232 1.72 2.01 12.14
CA ALA A 232 2.10 3.32 12.71
C ALA A 232 3.58 3.35 13.10
N ASP A 233 4.16 4.53 13.40
CA ASP A 233 5.50 4.56 14.02
C ASP A 233 5.54 3.73 15.32
N GLN A 234 4.51 3.86 16.17
CA GLN A 234 4.33 3.09 17.40
C GLN A 234 3.00 2.31 17.33
N LEU A 235 3.08 0.98 17.42
CA LEU A 235 1.91 0.12 17.61
C LEU A 235 1.83 -0.35 19.05
N ASN A 236 0.72 -0.07 19.72
CA ASN A 236 0.48 -0.52 21.09
C ASN A 236 -0.84 -1.27 21.15
N PHE A 237 -0.79 -2.52 21.59
CA PHE A 237 -1.96 -3.37 21.79
C PHE A 237 -2.07 -3.77 23.26
N ASN A 238 -3.19 -3.43 23.89
CA ASN A 238 -3.55 -3.86 25.24
C ASN A 238 -4.82 -4.71 25.16
N ILE A 239 -4.65 -6.01 24.93
CA ILE A 239 -5.76 -6.92 24.62
C ILE A 239 -5.99 -7.87 25.79
N THR A 240 -7.10 -7.75 26.52
CA THR A 240 -7.25 -8.46 27.79
C THR A 240 -7.35 -9.98 27.65
N ASN A 241 -7.85 -10.51 26.53
CA ASN A 241 -8.07 -11.94 26.34
C ASN A 241 -7.25 -12.56 25.19
N ARG A 242 -7.53 -12.18 23.94
CA ARG A 242 -6.90 -12.84 22.77
C ARG A 242 -6.55 -11.86 21.66
N PHE A 243 -5.27 -11.89 21.28
CA PHE A 243 -4.81 -11.32 20.02
C PHE A 243 -4.76 -12.41 18.95
N TYR A 244 -5.47 -12.19 17.85
CA TYR A 244 -5.50 -13.09 16.71
C TYR A 244 -5.12 -12.35 15.44
N GLN A 245 -4.21 -12.93 14.67
CA GLN A 245 -3.91 -12.47 13.32
C GLN A 245 -3.89 -13.65 12.36
N GLN A 246 -4.59 -13.52 11.24
CA GLN A 246 -4.58 -14.49 10.16
C GLN A 246 -4.22 -13.82 8.83
N GLY A 247 -3.06 -14.15 8.29
CA GLY A 247 -2.45 -13.38 7.21
C GLY A 247 -2.17 -11.95 7.67
N GLY A 248 -2.42 -10.97 6.80
CA GLY A 248 -2.24 -9.56 7.15
C GLY A 248 -0.83 -9.16 7.54
N ALA A 249 -0.68 -7.91 7.99
CA ALA A 249 0.61 -7.41 8.46
C ALA A 249 0.46 -6.40 9.60
N LEU A 250 1.40 -6.44 10.54
CA LEU A 250 1.64 -5.35 11.50
C LEU A 250 2.94 -4.68 11.10
N THR A 251 2.90 -3.38 10.85
CA THR A 251 4.07 -2.61 10.40
C THR A 251 4.33 -1.44 11.34
N ALA A 252 5.53 -1.36 11.92
CA ALA A 252 5.85 -0.28 12.84
C ALA A 252 7.33 0.06 12.95
N ASN A 253 7.66 1.22 13.54
CA ASN A 253 9.02 1.38 14.06
C ASN A 253 9.18 0.58 15.36
N ASN A 254 8.18 0.62 16.23
CA ASN A 254 8.15 -0.10 17.50
C ASN A 254 6.77 -0.76 17.68
N LEU A 255 6.73 -1.98 18.21
CA LEU A 255 5.49 -2.71 18.45
C LEU A 255 5.49 -3.28 19.87
N ASN A 256 4.52 -2.85 20.67
CA ASN A 256 4.24 -3.40 22.00
C ASN A 256 2.90 -4.15 21.97
N LEU A 257 2.94 -5.46 22.19
CA LEU A 257 1.75 -6.30 22.24
C LEU A 257 1.64 -6.95 23.63
N ALA A 258 0.69 -6.47 24.43
CA ALA A 258 0.33 -7.05 25.72
C ALA A 258 -1.02 -7.76 25.62
N THR A 259 -1.06 -9.06 25.92
CA THR A 259 -2.32 -9.81 25.93
C THR A 259 -2.32 -11.01 26.87
N ASN A 260 -3.45 -11.72 27.01
CA ASN A 260 -3.46 -13.01 27.71
C ASN A 260 -2.97 -14.13 26.77
N THR A 261 -3.48 -14.22 25.54
CA THR A 261 -3.06 -15.25 24.57
C THR A 261 -2.85 -14.70 23.16
N ILE A 262 -1.90 -15.28 22.42
CA ILE A 262 -1.61 -14.90 21.02
C ILE A 262 -1.76 -16.11 20.10
N LEU A 263 -2.44 -15.91 18.98
CA LEU A 263 -2.34 -16.77 17.81
C LEU A 263 -2.10 -15.92 16.56
N ILE A 264 -0.96 -16.11 15.92
CA ILE A 264 -0.64 -15.51 14.62
C ILE A 264 -0.39 -16.65 13.63
N GLU A 265 -1.14 -16.68 12.55
CA GLU A 265 -1.03 -17.72 11.54
C GLU A 265 -1.21 -17.16 10.13
N SER A 266 -0.70 -17.86 9.14
CA SER A 266 -0.88 -17.48 7.74
C SER A 266 -2.24 -17.95 7.22
N ARG A 267 -2.77 -17.23 6.21
CA ARG A 267 -4.03 -17.60 5.54
C ARG A 267 -3.74 -18.53 4.37
N PHE A 268 -4.51 -19.60 4.27
CA PHE A 268 -4.44 -20.58 3.19
C PHE A 268 -5.80 -20.68 2.49
N SER A 269 -5.78 -20.92 1.19
CA SER A 269 -6.94 -21.42 0.45
C SER A 269 -6.83 -22.92 0.29
N GLU A 270 -7.95 -23.61 0.40
CA GLU A 270 -8.04 -25.02 0.10
C GLU A 270 -9.32 -25.36 -0.65
N ASN A 271 -9.24 -26.41 -1.47
CA ASN A 271 -10.41 -27.02 -2.08
C ASN A 271 -10.91 -28.20 -1.24
N GLN A 272 -12.08 -28.75 -1.61
CA GLN A 272 -12.56 -29.98 -1.00
C GLN A 272 -11.66 -31.16 -1.40
N ASP A 273 -11.18 -31.91 -0.41
CA ASP A 273 -10.47 -33.17 -0.67
C ASP A 273 -11.48 -34.21 -1.19
N ASN A 274 -11.34 -34.60 -2.46
CA ASN A 274 -12.18 -35.62 -3.09
C ASN A 274 -11.46 -36.99 -3.18
N GLY A 275 -10.35 -37.16 -2.46
CA GLY A 275 -9.53 -38.37 -2.43
C GLY A 275 -8.48 -38.43 -3.52
N THR A 276 -8.72 -37.84 -4.69
CA THR A 276 -7.77 -37.82 -5.83
C THR A 276 -7.16 -36.44 -6.08
N PHE A 277 -7.83 -35.38 -5.65
CA PHE A 277 -7.42 -34.01 -5.83
C PHE A 277 -7.65 -33.23 -4.54
N TYR A 278 -6.57 -32.68 -3.99
CA TYR A 278 -6.62 -31.77 -2.86
C TYR A 278 -5.47 -30.80 -2.94
N ARG A 279 -5.76 -29.51 -2.82
CA ARG A 279 -4.81 -28.44 -2.91
C ARG A 279 -5.07 -27.46 -1.78
N ARG A 280 -4.06 -27.28 -0.94
CA ARG A 280 -3.97 -26.27 0.11
C ARG A 280 -2.74 -25.42 -0.17
N GLN A 281 -2.93 -24.13 -0.39
CA GLN A 281 -1.85 -23.22 -0.78
C GLN A 281 -1.88 -21.95 0.06
N LEU A 282 -0.71 -21.35 0.25
CA LEU A 282 -0.57 -20.11 0.99
C LEU A 282 -1.19 -18.96 0.20
N ASP A 283 -2.21 -18.31 0.77
CA ASP A 283 -2.81 -17.10 0.18
C ASP A 283 -2.09 -15.85 0.63
N GLN A 284 -1.88 -15.75 1.95
CA GLN A 284 -1.28 -14.58 2.56
C GLN A 284 -0.49 -14.99 3.80
N GLN A 285 0.82 -14.79 3.74
CA GLN A 285 1.66 -14.98 4.91
C GLN A 285 1.42 -13.87 5.94
N ALA A 286 1.29 -14.24 7.21
CA ALA A 286 1.23 -13.26 8.29
C ALA A 286 2.59 -12.62 8.52
N GLN A 287 2.61 -11.29 8.69
CA GLN A 287 3.85 -10.52 8.81
C GLN A 287 3.86 -9.63 10.05
N LEU A 288 5.00 -9.60 10.73
CA LEU A 288 5.38 -8.61 11.73
C LEU A 288 6.62 -7.88 11.22
N ASN A 289 6.45 -6.67 10.71
CA ASN A 289 7.52 -5.85 10.15
C ASN A 289 7.78 -4.66 11.09
N VAL A 290 8.69 -4.86 12.03
CA VAL A 290 9.07 -3.86 13.02
C VAL A 290 10.45 -3.32 12.66
N LYS A 291 10.68 -2.01 12.79
CA LYS A 291 11.98 -1.42 12.43
C LYS A 291 12.99 -1.60 13.55
N ASN A 292 12.59 -1.29 14.78
CA ASN A 292 13.44 -1.20 15.95
C ASN A 292 13.09 -2.32 16.93
N ASP A 293 12.09 -2.13 17.79
CA ASP A 293 11.83 -3.02 18.91
C ASP A 293 10.46 -3.70 18.81
N LEU A 294 10.47 -5.04 18.69
CA LEU A 294 9.31 -5.90 18.83
C LEU A 294 9.25 -6.41 20.28
N THR A 295 8.26 -5.95 21.05
CA THR A 295 7.99 -6.42 22.41
C THR A 295 6.64 -7.11 22.47
N VAL A 296 6.64 -8.35 22.94
CA VAL A 296 5.42 -9.16 23.12
C VAL A 296 5.39 -9.66 24.55
N THR A 297 4.29 -9.44 25.25
CA THR A 297 4.07 -9.89 26.61
C THR A 297 2.75 -10.63 26.69
N THR A 298 2.78 -11.90 27.09
CA THR A 298 1.57 -12.69 27.35
C THR A 298 1.48 -13.20 28.78
N GLN A 299 0.27 -13.31 29.31
CA GLN A 299 0.03 -14.03 30.58
C GLN A 299 -0.08 -15.54 30.37
N GLY A 300 -0.61 -15.97 29.23
CA GLY A 300 -0.73 -17.37 28.81
C GLY A 300 0.15 -17.68 27.62
N ASP A 301 -0.34 -18.55 26.74
CA ASP A 301 0.42 -19.09 25.61
C ASP A 301 0.51 -18.12 24.42
N ALA A 302 1.59 -18.24 23.64
CA ALA A 302 1.76 -17.56 22.37
C ALA A 302 2.13 -18.56 21.26
N GLN A 303 1.36 -18.55 20.17
CA GLN A 303 1.56 -19.43 19.02
C GLN A 303 1.69 -18.63 17.72
N LEU A 304 2.78 -18.86 17.00
CA LEU A 304 3.08 -18.23 15.72
C LEU A 304 3.39 -19.32 14.69
N ASN A 305 2.47 -19.56 13.75
CA ASN A 305 2.61 -20.59 12.72
C ASN A 305 2.79 -19.98 11.33
N ALA A 306 3.85 -20.36 10.62
CA ALA A 306 4.14 -19.85 9.27
C ALA A 306 4.27 -18.31 9.19
N VAL A 307 4.76 -17.65 10.24
CA VAL A 307 4.82 -16.17 10.35
C VAL A 307 6.17 -15.64 9.89
N LYS A 308 6.19 -14.50 9.18
CA LYS A 308 7.43 -13.78 8.88
C LYS A 308 7.60 -12.60 9.85
N ILE A 309 8.67 -12.61 10.62
CA ILE A 309 9.00 -11.59 11.61
C ILE A 309 10.32 -10.94 11.20
N ASN A 310 10.30 -9.62 10.97
CA ASN A 310 11.48 -8.82 10.70
C ASN A 310 11.54 -7.70 11.75
N THR A 311 12.67 -7.59 12.44
CA THR A 311 12.90 -6.56 13.46
C THR A 311 14.38 -6.22 13.60
N ASP A 312 14.72 -5.15 14.32
CA ASP A 312 16.08 -5.00 14.83
C ASP A 312 16.19 -5.83 16.12
N ASN A 313 15.44 -5.51 17.17
CA ASN A 313 15.39 -6.30 18.40
C ASN A 313 14.04 -7.02 18.58
N ALA A 314 14.07 -8.23 19.12
CA ALA A 314 12.88 -9.01 19.47
C ALA A 314 12.93 -9.40 20.95
N THR A 315 11.87 -9.11 21.70
CA THR A 315 11.71 -9.56 23.08
C THR A 315 10.30 -10.12 23.28
N LEU A 316 10.21 -11.44 23.50
CA LEU A 316 8.97 -12.17 23.75
C LEU A 316 9.00 -12.70 25.19
N TYR A 317 8.15 -12.15 26.06
CA TYR A 317 7.92 -12.61 27.43
C TYR A 317 6.58 -13.35 27.52
N ILE A 318 6.63 -14.67 27.57
CA ILE A 318 5.46 -15.54 27.46
C ILE A 318 5.20 -16.21 28.82
N GLY A 319 4.06 -15.91 29.44
CA GLY A 319 3.67 -16.50 30.74
C GLY A 319 3.30 -17.98 30.67
N GLY A 320 2.99 -18.50 29.49
CA GLY A 320 2.75 -19.91 29.21
C GLY A 320 3.80 -20.53 28.29
N ASN A 321 3.34 -21.28 27.29
CA ASN A 321 4.18 -21.88 26.26
C ASN A 321 4.36 -20.92 25.07
N LEU A 322 5.57 -20.87 24.53
CA LEU A 322 5.85 -20.25 23.23
C LEU A 322 5.93 -21.33 22.17
N THR A 323 5.16 -21.21 21.09
CA THR A 323 5.25 -22.11 19.93
C THR A 323 5.55 -21.32 18.66
N LEU A 324 6.69 -21.61 18.03
CA LEU A 324 6.99 -21.18 16.66
C LEU A 324 6.89 -22.41 15.76
N GLY A 325 5.88 -22.42 14.88
CA GLY A 325 5.47 -23.60 14.13
C GLY A 325 5.45 -23.44 12.61
N THR A 326 4.97 -24.48 11.94
CA THR A 326 4.77 -24.51 10.49
C THR A 326 3.29 -24.61 10.11
N GLN A 327 2.96 -24.27 8.88
CA GLN A 327 1.70 -24.65 8.23
C GLN A 327 1.98 -25.23 6.85
N ALA A 328 1.30 -26.31 6.49
CA ALA A 328 1.62 -27.08 5.29
C ALA A 328 0.88 -26.62 4.03
N GLU A 329 1.60 -26.32 2.97
CA GLU A 329 1.05 -26.41 1.62
C GLU A 329 0.96 -27.87 1.20
N ILE A 330 -0.17 -28.24 0.62
CA ILE A 330 -0.46 -29.61 0.18
C ILE A 330 -0.87 -29.56 -1.27
N ASN A 331 -0.25 -30.39 -2.10
CA ASN A 331 -0.67 -30.61 -3.48
C ASN A 331 -0.80 -32.12 -3.71
N LYS A 332 -2.05 -32.58 -3.81
CA LYS A 332 -2.45 -33.95 -4.08
C LYS A 332 -3.13 -34.00 -5.44
N GLU A 333 -2.56 -34.75 -6.36
CA GLU A 333 -3.08 -34.94 -7.71
C GLU A 333 -2.90 -36.41 -8.12
N HIS A 334 -4.00 -37.16 -8.16
CA HIS A 334 -4.04 -38.56 -8.56
C HIS A 334 -4.88 -38.68 -9.82
N TYR A 335 -4.21 -38.96 -10.93
CA TYR A 335 -4.80 -39.27 -12.23
C TYR A 335 -4.42 -40.70 -12.59
N VAL A 336 -5.29 -41.69 -12.35
CA VAL A 336 -4.96 -43.08 -12.67
C VAL A 336 -6.10 -43.70 -13.46
N MET A 337 -5.83 -44.01 -14.73
CA MET A 337 -6.71 -44.85 -15.53
C MET A 337 -5.86 -45.89 -16.23
N ASP A 338 -5.92 -47.08 -15.67
CA ASP A 338 -5.20 -48.31 -15.95
C ASP A 338 -5.14 -48.80 -17.44
N ALA A 339 -4.92 -50.12 -17.60
CA ALA A 339 -3.95 -50.71 -18.53
C ALA A 339 -2.54 -50.08 -18.44
N ASP A 340 -2.24 -49.46 -17.29
CA ASP A 340 -1.03 -48.76 -16.85
C ASP A 340 -1.01 -47.23 -16.93
N ASN A 341 -2.09 -46.46 -17.24
CA ASN A 341 -1.96 -45.00 -17.03
C ASN A 341 -2.09 -44.65 -15.55
N TYR A 342 -1.07 -43.96 -15.05
CA TYR A 342 -0.94 -43.43 -13.70
C TYR A 342 -0.28 -42.05 -13.77
N TRP A 343 -0.66 -41.17 -12.87
CA TRP A 343 0.12 -40.05 -12.36
C TRP A 343 -0.39 -39.86 -10.93
N LYS A 344 0.51 -39.92 -9.96
CA LYS A 344 0.22 -39.65 -8.55
C LYS A 344 1.23 -38.66 -8.03
N LEU A 345 0.74 -37.61 -7.41
CA LEU A 345 1.51 -36.59 -6.74
C LEU A 345 0.92 -36.40 -5.35
N ASP A 346 1.77 -36.55 -4.34
CA ASP A 346 1.49 -36.16 -2.96
C ASP A 346 2.68 -35.29 -2.52
N GLN A 347 2.48 -33.98 -2.54
CA GLN A 347 3.48 -33.00 -2.11
C GLN A 347 3.02 -32.33 -0.82
N HIS A 348 3.99 -32.19 0.10
CA HIS A 348 3.83 -31.53 1.38
C HIS A 348 4.99 -30.56 1.55
N ASN A 349 4.70 -29.27 1.69
CA ASN A 349 5.69 -28.23 1.91
C ASN A 349 5.34 -27.44 3.17
N ASP A 350 6.17 -27.52 4.20
CA ASP A 350 5.94 -26.81 5.45
C ASP A 350 6.43 -25.35 5.35
N ILE A 351 5.51 -24.40 5.40
CA ILE A 351 5.84 -22.97 5.53
C ILE A 351 6.18 -22.70 6.99
N ALA A 352 7.44 -22.38 7.24
CA ALA A 352 7.98 -22.13 8.57
C ALA A 352 7.72 -20.72 9.09
N THR A 353 7.71 -20.58 10.41
CA THR A 353 7.94 -19.27 11.05
C THR A 353 9.41 -18.87 10.88
N THR A 354 9.63 -17.62 10.46
CA THR A 354 10.96 -17.03 10.27
C THR A 354 11.06 -15.78 11.14
N LEU A 355 12.11 -15.68 11.95
CA LEU A 355 12.43 -14.51 12.75
C LEU A 355 13.80 -13.99 12.33
N THR A 356 13.82 -12.79 11.75
CA THR A 356 15.05 -12.09 11.36
C THR A 356 15.22 -10.86 12.23
N ALA A 357 16.30 -10.81 13.00
CA ALA A 357 16.66 -9.74 13.91
C ALA A 357 18.05 -9.19 13.57
N LYS A 358 18.19 -7.86 13.43
CA LYS A 358 19.52 -7.22 13.26
C LYS A 358 20.26 -6.99 14.57
N GLY A 359 19.55 -6.97 15.68
CA GLY A 359 20.02 -6.79 17.05
C GLY A 359 19.78 -8.05 17.87
N ASN A 360 19.40 -7.89 19.14
CA ASN A 360 19.23 -9.00 20.08
C ASN A 360 17.84 -9.65 19.94
N THR A 361 17.79 -10.96 20.13
CA THR A 361 16.55 -11.73 20.23
C THR A 361 16.47 -12.43 21.59
N THR A 362 15.43 -12.14 22.36
CA THR A 362 15.15 -12.79 23.65
C THR A 362 13.76 -13.42 23.60
N LEU A 363 13.71 -14.74 23.68
CA LEU A 363 12.48 -15.52 23.78
C LEU A 363 12.45 -16.19 25.15
N LEU A 364 11.50 -15.78 25.98
CA LEU A 364 11.35 -16.27 27.34
C LEU A 364 9.96 -16.84 27.53
N ALA A 365 9.88 -18.11 27.91
CA ALA A 365 8.62 -18.76 28.26
C ALA A 365 8.70 -19.29 29.68
N GLN A 366 7.66 -19.06 30.51
CA GLN A 366 7.64 -19.63 31.86
C GLN A 366 7.41 -21.15 31.87
N LYS A 367 7.00 -21.71 30.73
CA LYS A 367 6.86 -23.15 30.50
C LYS A 367 7.78 -23.59 29.37
N ASP A 368 7.23 -24.06 28.24
CA ASP A 368 8.02 -24.64 27.15
C ASP A 368 8.17 -23.66 25.97
N ILE A 369 9.35 -23.69 25.34
CA ILE A 369 9.58 -23.11 24.00
C ILE A 369 9.61 -24.25 22.97
N ASN A 370 8.59 -24.30 22.11
CA ASN A 370 8.43 -25.32 21.07
C ASN A 370 8.75 -24.72 19.70
N LEU A 371 9.80 -25.21 19.05
CA LEU A 371 10.22 -24.77 17.72
C LEU A 371 10.06 -25.92 16.72
N ARG A 372 9.20 -25.74 15.72
CA ARG A 372 9.01 -26.71 14.62
C ARG A 372 9.30 -26.03 13.28
N GLY A 373 10.30 -26.54 12.56
CA GLY A 373 10.71 -26.02 11.25
C GLY A 373 11.14 -24.55 11.25
N THR A 374 11.32 -23.92 12.42
CA THR A 374 11.51 -22.47 12.57
C THR A 374 12.92 -22.05 12.19
N GLN A 375 13.05 -20.91 11.52
CA GLN A 375 14.33 -20.25 11.27
C GLN A 375 14.44 -18.99 12.13
N ILE A 376 15.50 -18.88 12.92
CA ILE A 376 15.85 -17.68 13.69
C ILE A 376 17.22 -17.20 13.20
N ASP A 377 17.26 -16.02 12.58
CA ASP A 377 18.48 -15.33 12.16
C ASP A 377 18.64 -14.05 12.99
N THR A 378 19.57 -14.06 13.93
CA THR A 378 19.95 -12.89 14.74
C THR A 378 21.38 -12.48 14.40
N LYS A 379 21.67 -11.18 14.38
CA LYS A 379 23.06 -10.68 14.19
C LYS A 379 23.80 -10.41 15.49
N GLN A 380 23.09 -10.40 16.62
CA GLN A 380 23.66 -10.31 17.95
C GLN A 380 23.21 -11.51 18.79
N ASP A 381 22.86 -11.32 20.07
CA ASP A 381 22.57 -12.42 20.96
C ASP A 381 21.21 -13.07 20.68
N LEU A 382 21.15 -14.40 20.84
CA LEU A 382 19.91 -15.16 20.93
C LEU A 382 19.80 -15.75 22.33
N ILE A 383 18.79 -15.36 23.09
CA ILE A 383 18.45 -15.91 24.39
C ILE A 383 17.14 -16.70 24.25
N LEU A 384 17.18 -17.98 24.63
CA LEU A 384 16.03 -18.87 24.77
C LEU A 384 16.04 -19.37 26.21
N ALA A 385 15.03 -19.04 27.02
CA ALA A 385 14.97 -19.52 28.41
C ALA A 385 13.56 -19.80 28.92
#